data_AF-A0A3C1RAC3-F1
#
_entry.id   AF-A0A3C1RAC3-F1
#
_cell.length_a   1.000
_cell.length_b   1.000
_cell.length_c   1.000
_cell.angle_alpha   90.00
_cell.angle_beta   90.00
_cell.angle_gamma   90.00
#
_symmetry.space_group_name_H-M   'P 1'
#
loop_
_entity.id
_entity.type
_entity.pdbx_description
1 polymer ?
#
loop_
_entity_poly.entity_id
_entity_poly.type
_entity_poly.pdbx_seq_one_letter_code
_entity_poly.pdbx_strand_id
1 'polypeptide(L)'
;MKILKKLTFVFLLIGIMINSQEKYEFKHIKEANENPEKVLRLNLNLATENIEDVDWKKFKNLEYLSLKDLHLKKIPDEIGFLSKLKVLDVSGNDFRVLPSNFIQLKNLEELFLNDEKNIDLSKNIDLISNMKNLKVLHIENDGLKKLPANFWKLNYLESVYLNDNQLKDFNLPKSKMKNLKNIYLNDNLFVPSDIDRLNSQYGTLLRF
;
A
#
# COMPACT_ATOMS: atom_id res chain seq x y z
N MET A 1 8.77 -29.61 29.24
CA MET A 1 7.48 -28.93 29.45
C MET A 1 7.52 -27.58 28.74
N LYS A 2 6.72 -27.46 27.67
CA LYS A 2 6.07 -26.26 27.09
C LYS A 2 6.80 -24.89 27.11
N ILE A 3 6.86 -24.05 26.08
CA ILE A 3 6.31 -23.94 24.72
C ILE A 3 7.23 -22.91 24.03
N LEU A 4 7.75 -23.24 22.85
CA LEU A 4 8.46 -22.31 21.97
C LEU A 4 7.42 -21.36 21.33
N LYS A 5 7.69 -20.05 21.36
CA LYS A 5 6.86 -19.00 20.77
C LYS A 5 6.60 -19.29 19.29
N LYS A 6 5.32 -19.36 18.90
CA LYS A 6 4.88 -19.40 17.50
C LYS A 6 5.09 -18.04 16.87
N LEU A 7 6.09 -17.93 15.99
CA LEU A 7 6.13 -16.93 14.94
C LEU A 7 5.49 -17.60 13.70
N THR A 8 4.23 -17.27 13.40
CA THR A 8 3.57 -17.77 12.18
C THR A 8 3.98 -16.91 10.99
N PHE A 9 5.10 -17.29 10.37
CA PHE A 9 5.32 -17.08 8.95
C PHE A 9 4.41 -18.06 8.21
N VAL A 10 3.49 -17.54 7.39
CA VAL A 10 2.80 -18.34 6.37
C VAL A 10 3.53 -18.09 5.07
N PHE A 11 4.42 -19.00 4.70
CA PHE A 11 4.53 -19.63 3.37
C PHE A 11 5.68 -20.63 3.44
N LEU A 12 5.37 -21.90 3.65
CA LEU A 12 6.20 -23.00 3.18
C LEU A 12 5.31 -24.16 2.76
N LEU A 13 5.39 -24.48 1.47
CA LEU A 13 5.31 -25.78 0.80
C LEU A 13 5.38 -25.38 -0.70
N ILE A 14 6.39 -25.70 -1.50
CA ILE A 14 7.23 -26.91 -1.54
C ILE A 14 8.59 -26.53 -2.14
N GLY A 15 9.69 -26.98 -1.52
CA GLY A 15 10.98 -27.12 -2.18
C GLY A 15 10.99 -28.36 -3.06
N ILE A 16 11.25 -28.18 -4.36
CA ILE A 16 12.03 -28.97 -5.33
C ILE A 16 11.53 -28.56 -6.74
N MET A 17 11.98 -27.38 -7.16
CA MET A 17 12.46 -27.06 -8.52
C MET A 17 13.38 -25.86 -8.34
N ILE A 18 14.68 -26.13 -8.16
CA ILE A 18 15.70 -25.09 -8.33
C ILE A 18 15.81 -24.85 -9.85
N ASN A 19 15.73 -23.56 -10.27
CA ASN A 19 15.61 -22.99 -11.64
C ASN A 19 14.21 -23.13 -12.30
N SER A 20 13.43 -22.06 -12.56
CA SER A 20 13.81 -20.95 -13.46
C SER A 20 12.94 -19.65 -13.39
N GLN A 21 12.23 -19.34 -12.30
CA GLN A 21 11.38 -18.12 -12.25
C GLN A 21 11.37 -17.40 -10.89
N GLU A 22 12.51 -16.85 -10.47
CA GLU A 22 12.41 -15.48 -9.94
C GLU A 22 12.00 -14.63 -11.15
N LYS A 23 10.73 -14.22 -11.23
CA LYS A 23 10.26 -13.32 -12.32
C LYS A 23 11.20 -12.11 -12.34
N TYR A 24 12.07 -12.02 -13.35
CA TYR A 24 13.05 -10.94 -13.54
C TYR A 24 12.42 -9.58 -13.21
N GLU A 25 12.79 -9.02 -12.06
CA GLU A 25 12.36 -7.70 -11.65
C GLU A 25 13.26 -6.68 -12.35
N PHE A 26 12.66 -5.87 -13.21
CA PHE A 26 13.37 -4.82 -13.91
C PHE A 26 13.61 -3.65 -12.95
N LYS A 27 14.83 -3.12 -12.94
CA LYS A 27 15.21 -1.99 -12.08
C LYS A 27 15.45 -0.68 -12.82
N HIS A 28 15.49 -0.77 -14.14
CA HIS A 28 15.77 0.35 -15.03
C HIS A 28 14.70 0.40 -16.12
N ILE A 29 14.16 1.60 -16.35
CA ILE A 29 13.07 1.77 -17.31
C ILE A 29 13.54 1.53 -18.74
N LYS A 30 14.82 1.83 -19.01
CA LYS A 30 15.43 1.60 -20.33
C LYS A 30 15.38 0.13 -20.74
N GLU A 31 15.78 -0.76 -19.85
CA GLU A 31 15.76 -2.22 -20.09
C GLU A 31 14.32 -2.73 -20.20
N ALA A 32 13.44 -2.28 -19.30
CA ALA A 32 12.03 -2.64 -19.30
C ALA A 32 11.34 -2.26 -20.64
N ASN A 33 11.74 -1.14 -21.23
CA ASN A 33 11.22 -0.64 -22.51
C ASN A 33 11.66 -1.46 -23.74
N GLU A 34 12.68 -2.32 -23.63
CA GLU A 34 13.09 -3.18 -24.75
C GLU A 34 12.03 -4.26 -25.02
N ASN A 35 11.37 -4.76 -23.97
CA ASN A 35 10.34 -5.81 -24.07
C ASN A 35 9.19 -5.56 -23.06
N PRO A 36 8.46 -4.45 -23.15
CA PRO A 36 7.54 -4.00 -22.10
C PRO A 36 6.37 -4.97 -21.86
N GLU A 37 5.95 -5.72 -22.89
CA GLU A 37 4.91 -6.73 -22.75
C GLU A 37 5.36 -7.98 -21.95
N LYS A 38 6.67 -8.19 -21.75
CA LYS A 38 7.20 -9.29 -20.93
C LYS A 38 7.43 -8.87 -19.47
N VAL A 39 7.36 -7.58 -19.16
CA VAL A 39 7.63 -7.05 -17.83
C VAL A 39 6.45 -7.32 -16.91
N LEU A 40 6.69 -8.12 -15.87
CA LEU A 40 5.70 -8.44 -14.83
C LEU A 40 5.96 -7.67 -13.53
N ARG A 41 7.22 -7.31 -13.27
CA ARG A 41 7.66 -6.60 -12.07
C ARG A 41 8.66 -5.52 -12.45
N LEU A 42 8.39 -4.29 -12.01
CA LEU A 42 9.23 -3.13 -12.27
C LEU A 42 9.44 -2.36 -10.96
N ASN A 43 10.69 -2.19 -10.57
CA ASN A 43 11.09 -1.53 -9.33
C ASN A 43 12.07 -0.40 -9.64
N LEU A 44 11.57 0.82 -9.70
CA LEU A 44 12.34 2.00 -10.08
C LEU A 44 12.89 2.76 -8.87
N ASN A 45 12.96 2.18 -7.68
CA ASN A 45 13.34 2.92 -6.46
C ASN A 45 14.76 3.52 -6.51
N LEU A 46 15.64 2.94 -7.31
CA LEU A 46 17.00 3.42 -7.54
C LEU A 46 17.18 4.00 -8.95
N ALA A 47 16.07 4.20 -9.67
CA ALA A 47 16.10 4.78 -11.00
C ALA A 47 16.52 6.24 -10.89
N THR A 48 17.47 6.63 -11.74
CA THR A 48 17.82 8.05 -11.93
C THR A 48 17.08 8.65 -13.11
N GLU A 49 16.31 7.83 -13.83
CA GLU A 49 15.56 8.22 -15.01
C GLU A 49 14.33 9.05 -14.66
N ASN A 50 14.04 10.07 -15.46
CA ASN A 50 12.75 10.77 -15.37
C ASN A 50 11.63 9.82 -15.79
N ILE A 51 10.67 9.58 -14.89
CA ILE A 51 9.54 8.70 -15.18
C ILE A 51 8.33 9.45 -15.79
N GLU A 52 8.37 10.78 -15.87
CA GLU A 52 7.27 11.60 -16.42
C GLU A 52 6.99 11.25 -17.89
N ASP A 53 8.00 10.84 -18.66
CA ASP A 53 7.90 10.53 -20.10
C ASP A 53 7.65 9.03 -20.40
N VAL A 54 7.38 8.22 -19.38
CA VAL A 54 7.17 6.78 -19.55
C VAL A 54 5.78 6.52 -20.13
N ASP A 55 5.73 5.87 -21.29
CA ASP A 55 4.47 5.37 -21.86
C ASP A 55 4.02 4.09 -21.12
N TRP A 56 3.38 4.28 -19.97
CA TRP A 56 2.92 3.19 -19.09
C TRP A 56 1.99 2.19 -19.79
N LYS A 57 1.31 2.59 -20.88
CA LYS A 57 0.40 1.72 -21.65
C LYS A 57 1.10 0.53 -22.31
N LYS A 58 2.42 0.61 -22.49
CA LYS A 58 3.22 -0.50 -23.06
C LYS A 58 3.34 -1.69 -22.10
N PHE A 59 3.28 -1.46 -20.79
CA PHE A 59 3.50 -2.47 -19.75
C PHE A 59 2.21 -3.23 -19.41
N LYS A 60 1.56 -3.81 -20.43
CA LYS A 60 0.23 -4.44 -20.34
C LYS A 60 0.15 -5.63 -19.37
N ASN A 61 1.29 -6.23 -19.03
CA ASN A 61 1.39 -7.40 -18.17
C ASN A 61 1.97 -7.10 -16.78
N LEU A 62 2.19 -5.83 -16.45
CA LEU A 62 2.78 -5.43 -15.17
C LEU A 62 1.84 -5.77 -14.01
N GLU A 63 2.36 -6.50 -13.03
CA GLU A 63 1.65 -6.94 -11.82
C GLU A 63 2.18 -6.23 -10.57
N TYR A 64 3.45 -5.82 -10.58
CA TYR A 64 4.11 -5.10 -9.48
C TYR A 64 4.84 -3.87 -10.02
N LEU A 65 4.58 -2.71 -9.43
CA LEU A 65 5.27 -1.47 -9.73
C LEU A 65 5.69 -0.80 -8.43
N SER A 66 6.97 -0.43 -8.33
CA SER A 66 7.50 0.41 -7.27
C SER A 66 8.12 1.67 -7.85
N LEU A 67 7.65 2.83 -7.38
CA LEU A 67 8.08 4.18 -7.73
C LEU A 67 8.54 4.93 -6.47
N LYS A 68 9.05 4.19 -5.49
CA LYS A 68 9.38 4.73 -4.17
C LYS A 68 10.59 5.66 -4.25
N ASP A 69 10.57 6.73 -3.44
CA ASP A 69 11.68 7.67 -3.27
C ASP A 69 12.14 8.38 -4.58
N LEU A 70 11.20 8.66 -5.48
CA LEU A 70 11.47 9.31 -6.78
C LEU A 70 11.17 10.82 -6.79
N HIS A 71 10.82 11.41 -5.64
CA HIS A 71 10.47 12.83 -5.51
C HIS A 71 9.36 13.28 -6.46
N LEU A 72 8.43 12.38 -6.76
CA LEU A 72 7.35 12.64 -7.71
C LEU A 72 6.39 13.67 -7.11
N LYS A 73 6.25 14.81 -7.79
CA LYS A 73 5.23 15.80 -7.44
C LYS A 73 3.82 15.38 -7.87
N LYS A 74 3.75 14.44 -8.82
CA LYS A 74 2.51 13.86 -9.35
C LYS A 74 2.79 12.42 -9.77
N ILE A 75 1.82 11.56 -9.52
CA ILE A 75 1.78 10.20 -10.08
C ILE A 75 1.15 10.28 -11.48
N PRO A 76 1.79 9.74 -12.55
CA PRO A 76 1.28 9.82 -13.91
C PRO A 76 -0.15 9.29 -14.08
N ASP A 77 -1.00 10.00 -14.83
CA ASP A 77 -2.39 9.61 -15.08
C ASP A 77 -2.46 8.23 -15.78
N GLU A 78 -1.45 7.91 -16.59
CA GLU A 78 -1.35 6.67 -17.36
C GLU A 78 -1.17 5.41 -16.51
N ILE A 79 -0.83 5.52 -15.22
CA ILE A 79 -0.78 4.37 -14.32
C ILE A 79 -2.15 3.65 -14.28
N GLY A 80 -3.25 4.37 -14.48
CA GLY A 80 -4.59 3.77 -14.59
C GLY A 80 -4.74 2.72 -15.70
N PHE A 81 -3.87 2.72 -16.72
CA PHE A 81 -3.90 1.73 -17.81
C PHE A 81 -3.24 0.39 -17.45
N LEU A 82 -2.57 0.29 -16.30
CA LEU A 82 -1.92 -0.93 -15.83
C LEU A 82 -2.96 -1.92 -15.27
N SER A 83 -3.81 -2.43 -16.16
CA SER A 83 -4.99 -3.22 -15.80
C SER A 83 -4.70 -4.50 -15.02
N LYS A 84 -3.48 -5.04 -15.08
CA LYS A 84 -3.06 -6.25 -14.33
C LYS A 84 -2.30 -5.93 -13.03
N LEU A 85 -2.09 -4.66 -12.71
CA LEU A 85 -1.33 -4.25 -11.54
C LEU A 85 -2.05 -4.69 -10.27
N LYS A 86 -1.31 -5.38 -9.39
CA LYS A 86 -1.79 -5.90 -8.10
C LYS A 86 -1.16 -5.18 -6.92
N VAL A 87 0.11 -4.79 -7.06
CA VAL A 87 0.85 -4.09 -6.01
C VAL A 87 1.46 -2.83 -6.58
N LEU A 88 1.20 -1.71 -5.90
CA LEU A 88 1.77 -0.42 -6.24
C LEU A 88 2.39 0.22 -5.00
N ASP A 89 3.68 0.54 -5.09
CA ASP A 89 4.38 1.34 -4.10
C ASP A 89 4.72 2.71 -4.70
N VAL A 90 4.19 3.76 -4.10
CA VAL A 90 4.49 5.16 -4.45
C VAL A 90 5.01 5.92 -3.23
N SER A 91 5.53 5.23 -2.22
CA SER A 91 5.98 5.84 -0.96
C SER A 91 7.16 6.81 -1.16
N GLY A 92 7.34 7.73 -0.22
CA GLY A 92 8.52 8.62 -0.20
C GLY A 92 8.60 9.61 -1.35
N ASN A 93 7.45 9.95 -1.95
CA ASN A 93 7.33 10.98 -2.97
C ASN A 93 6.77 12.29 -2.38
N ASP A 94 6.45 13.24 -3.27
CA ASP A 94 6.01 14.59 -2.92
C ASP A 94 4.63 14.92 -3.52
N PHE A 95 3.83 13.90 -3.83
CA PHE A 95 2.53 14.10 -4.47
C PHE A 95 1.44 14.35 -3.43
N ARG A 96 0.47 15.18 -3.80
CA ARG A 96 -0.65 15.49 -2.90
C ARG A 96 -1.85 14.58 -3.11
N VAL A 97 -2.14 14.23 -4.36
CA VAL A 97 -3.30 13.42 -4.75
C VAL A 97 -2.91 12.42 -5.82
N LEU A 98 -3.52 11.24 -5.77
CA LEU A 98 -3.48 10.24 -6.82
C LEU A 98 -4.28 10.75 -8.04
N PRO A 99 -3.90 10.35 -9.26
CA PRO A 99 -4.55 10.76 -10.50
C PRO A 99 -6.00 10.24 -10.57
N SER A 100 -6.89 10.97 -11.25
CA SER A 100 -8.30 10.56 -11.34
C SER A 100 -8.50 9.19 -12.00
N ASN A 101 -7.62 8.80 -12.92
CA ASN A 101 -7.60 7.50 -13.58
C ASN A 101 -7.14 6.35 -12.68
N PHE A 102 -6.67 6.60 -11.46
CA PHE A 102 -6.26 5.57 -10.51
C PHE A 102 -7.38 4.55 -10.22
N ILE A 103 -8.65 4.99 -10.28
CA ILE A 103 -9.82 4.12 -10.11
C ILE A 103 -9.92 3.01 -11.18
N GLN A 104 -9.17 3.12 -12.29
CA GLN A 104 -9.11 2.11 -13.34
C GLN A 104 -8.24 0.89 -12.99
N LEU A 105 -7.43 0.97 -11.93
CA LEU A 105 -6.64 -0.14 -11.40
C LEU A 105 -7.53 -1.19 -10.72
N LYS A 106 -8.36 -1.89 -11.50
CA LYS A 106 -9.39 -2.80 -10.98
C LYS A 106 -8.82 -4.02 -10.27
N ASN A 107 -7.58 -4.39 -10.52
CA ASN A 107 -6.91 -5.55 -9.91
C ASN A 107 -5.93 -5.17 -8.80
N LEU A 108 -5.84 -3.89 -8.41
CA LEU A 108 -4.95 -3.49 -7.33
C LEU A 108 -5.43 -4.07 -6.00
N GLU A 109 -4.54 -4.80 -5.33
CA GLU A 109 -4.77 -5.52 -4.08
C GLU A 109 -4.05 -4.84 -2.90
N GLU A 110 -2.88 -4.26 -3.15
CA GLU A 110 -2.03 -3.64 -2.14
C GLU A 110 -1.45 -2.31 -2.63
N LEU A 111 -1.54 -1.30 -1.77
CA LEU A 111 -1.08 0.05 -2.05
C LEU A 111 -0.25 0.58 -0.89
N PHE A 112 0.95 1.07 -1.19
CA PHE A 112 1.81 1.76 -0.25
C PHE A 112 1.80 3.27 -0.54
N LEU A 113 1.43 4.05 0.48
CA LEU A 113 1.43 5.51 0.50
C LEU A 113 2.26 6.02 1.69
N ASN A 114 3.35 5.32 2.03
CA ASN A 114 4.16 5.65 3.19
C ASN A 114 5.03 6.88 2.93
N ASP A 115 5.46 7.55 3.99
CA ASP A 115 6.39 8.68 3.93
C ASP A 115 5.86 9.89 3.11
N GLU A 116 4.54 10.03 2.95
CA GLU A 116 3.88 11.06 2.13
C GLU A 116 3.40 12.27 2.95
N LYS A 117 4.33 13.08 3.46
CA LYS A 117 4.02 14.17 4.43
C LYS A 117 3.03 15.24 3.96
N ASN A 118 2.83 15.38 2.65
CA ASN A 118 1.95 16.39 2.05
C ASN A 118 0.64 15.81 1.48
N ILE A 119 0.36 14.53 1.71
CA ILE A 119 -0.77 13.83 1.11
C ILE A 119 -2.12 14.41 1.58
N ASP A 120 -3.02 14.68 0.63
CA ASP A 120 -4.41 15.00 0.90
C ASP A 120 -5.19 13.69 1.07
N LEU A 121 -4.98 13.04 2.22
CA LEU A 121 -5.52 11.71 2.48
C LEU A 121 -7.04 11.67 2.29
N SER A 122 -7.78 12.71 2.67
CA SER A 122 -9.24 12.75 2.47
C SER A 122 -9.62 12.59 0.99
N LYS A 123 -8.96 13.29 0.07
CA LYS A 123 -9.24 13.16 -1.37
C LYS A 123 -8.85 11.79 -1.91
N ASN A 124 -7.69 11.27 -1.49
CA ASN A 124 -7.23 9.95 -1.93
C ASN A 124 -8.16 8.83 -1.44
N ILE A 125 -8.68 8.93 -0.22
CA ILE A 125 -9.67 8.01 0.33
C ILE A 125 -10.96 8.02 -0.48
N ASP A 126 -11.48 9.19 -0.86
CA ASP A 126 -12.70 9.27 -1.68
C ASP A 126 -12.50 8.56 -3.02
N LEU A 127 -11.32 8.70 -3.62
CA LEU A 127 -10.95 8.03 -4.87
C LEU A 127 -10.86 6.50 -4.72
N ILE A 128 -10.08 6.01 -3.74
CA ILE A 128 -9.78 4.57 -3.60
C ILE A 128 -10.88 3.79 -2.85
N SER A 129 -11.85 4.46 -2.22
CA SER A 129 -12.97 3.81 -1.51
C SER A 129 -13.83 2.88 -2.36
N ASN A 130 -13.84 3.07 -3.68
CA ASN A 130 -14.59 2.23 -4.63
C ASN A 130 -13.77 1.05 -5.19
N MET A 131 -12.50 0.91 -4.81
CA MET A 131 -11.60 -0.14 -5.30
C MET A 131 -11.83 -1.44 -4.53
N LYS A 132 -12.77 -2.27 -5.01
CA LYS A 132 -13.23 -3.49 -4.32
C LYS A 132 -12.15 -4.53 -4.05
N ASN A 133 -11.10 -4.54 -4.87
CA ASN A 133 -9.99 -5.46 -4.77
C ASN A 133 -8.86 -4.95 -3.87
N LEU A 134 -8.84 -3.67 -3.50
CA LEU A 134 -7.84 -3.15 -2.58
C LEU A 134 -8.08 -3.73 -1.18
N LYS A 135 -7.15 -4.56 -0.70
CA LYS A 135 -7.22 -5.30 0.57
C LYS A 135 -6.24 -4.78 1.61
N VAL A 136 -5.10 -4.27 1.17
CA VAL A 136 -4.04 -3.82 2.06
C VAL A 136 -3.66 -2.39 1.71
N LEU A 137 -3.61 -1.54 2.73
CA LEU A 137 -3.24 -0.13 2.58
C LEU A 137 -2.20 0.23 3.64
N HIS A 138 -1.07 0.75 3.18
CA HIS A 138 0.01 1.24 4.03
C HIS A 138 0.06 2.76 3.97
N ILE A 139 0.02 3.38 5.15
CA ILE A 139 0.02 4.83 5.38
C ILE A 139 0.86 5.07 6.65
N GLU A 140 2.11 4.64 6.58
CA GLU A 140 3.07 4.68 7.69
C GLU A 140 3.99 5.90 7.57
N ASN A 141 4.38 6.49 8.70
CA ASN A 141 5.28 7.64 8.74
C ASN A 141 4.79 8.92 7.99
N ASP A 142 3.47 9.12 7.93
CA ASP A 142 2.85 10.27 7.24
C ASP A 142 2.60 11.47 8.16
N GLY A 143 2.96 11.36 9.44
CA GLY A 143 2.73 12.44 10.42
C GLY A 143 1.24 12.68 10.74
N LEU A 144 0.38 11.69 10.53
CA LEU A 144 -1.06 11.82 10.73
C LEU A 144 -1.39 12.02 12.21
N LYS A 145 -2.04 13.14 12.51
CA LYS A 145 -2.56 13.44 13.86
C LYS A 145 -3.96 12.87 14.11
N LYS A 146 -4.69 12.62 13.03
CA LYS A 146 -6.02 12.01 13.01
C LYS A 146 -6.28 11.41 11.64
N LEU A 147 -7.11 10.37 11.58
CA LEU A 147 -7.68 9.90 10.32
C LEU A 147 -8.80 10.83 9.86
N PRO A 148 -8.98 11.06 8.53
CA PRO A 148 -10.09 11.86 8.03
C PRO A 148 -11.43 11.14 8.24
N ALA A 149 -12.53 11.90 8.33
CA ALA A 149 -13.86 11.34 8.63
C ALA A 149 -14.35 10.30 7.59
N ASN A 150 -13.86 10.41 6.35
CA ASN A 150 -14.18 9.49 5.27
C ASN A 150 -13.29 8.24 5.22
N PHE A 151 -12.27 8.10 6.08
CA PHE A 151 -11.34 6.96 6.10
C PHE A 151 -12.06 5.61 6.07
N TRP A 152 -13.15 5.53 6.85
CA TRP A 152 -13.98 4.32 6.98
C TRP A 152 -14.93 4.06 5.81
N LYS A 153 -14.79 4.79 4.69
CA LYS A 153 -15.41 4.39 3.40
C LYS A 153 -14.68 3.21 2.75
N LEU A 154 -13.44 2.91 3.17
CA LEU A 154 -12.61 1.80 2.70
C LEU A 154 -13.10 0.42 3.19
N ASN A 155 -14.36 0.10 2.96
CA ASN A 155 -15.05 -1.07 3.51
C ASN A 155 -14.56 -2.44 2.98
N TYR A 156 -13.69 -2.45 1.96
CA TYR A 156 -13.11 -3.68 1.40
C TYR A 156 -11.75 -4.06 1.99
N LEU A 157 -11.12 -3.18 2.78
CA LEU A 157 -9.82 -3.46 3.38
C LEU A 157 -9.87 -4.61 4.38
N GLU A 158 -8.81 -5.40 4.36
CA GLU A 158 -8.54 -6.49 5.29
C GLU A 158 -7.43 -6.13 6.27
N SER A 159 -6.47 -5.31 5.86
CA SER A 159 -5.41 -4.81 6.73
C SER A 159 -5.04 -3.37 6.42
N VAL A 160 -4.77 -2.61 7.47
CA VAL A 160 -4.30 -1.22 7.36
C VAL A 160 -3.12 -0.99 8.28
N TYR A 161 -2.08 -0.39 7.74
CA TYR A 161 -0.85 -0.07 8.46
C TYR A 161 -0.79 1.44 8.67
N LEU A 162 -0.82 1.85 9.94
CA LEU A 162 -0.81 3.25 10.40
C LEU A 162 0.33 3.49 11.38
N ASN A 163 1.37 2.65 11.35
CA ASN A 163 2.52 2.77 12.24
C ASN A 163 3.24 4.11 12.03
N ASP A 164 4.03 4.52 13.02
CA ASP A 164 4.91 5.69 12.92
C ASP A 164 4.18 7.00 12.61
N ASN A 165 2.94 7.14 13.05
CA ASN A 165 2.15 8.36 12.90
C ASN A 165 2.07 9.14 14.22
N GLN A 166 1.24 10.18 14.26
CA GLN A 166 1.07 11.05 15.42
C GLN A 166 -0.35 10.93 16.02
N LEU A 167 -1.00 9.76 15.86
CA LEU A 167 -2.34 9.55 16.36
C LEU A 167 -2.34 9.53 17.89
N LYS A 168 -3.22 10.34 18.49
CA LYS A 168 -3.46 10.37 19.94
C LYS A 168 -4.75 9.69 20.35
N ASP A 169 -5.65 9.48 19.39
CA ASP A 169 -6.90 8.77 19.58
C ASP A 169 -7.27 8.03 18.30
N PHE A 170 -8.06 6.98 18.45
CA PHE A 170 -8.48 6.11 17.37
C PHE A 170 -9.92 5.66 17.61
N ASN A 171 -10.79 5.94 16.65
CA ASN A 171 -12.18 5.52 16.70
C ASN A 171 -12.58 4.82 15.40
N LEU A 172 -12.93 3.54 15.53
CA LEU A 172 -13.38 2.69 14.44
C LEU A 172 -14.91 2.54 14.52
N PRO A 173 -15.67 2.99 13.51
CA PRO A 173 -17.10 2.71 13.40
C PRO A 173 -17.30 1.24 13.03
N LYS A 174 -17.35 0.36 14.04
CA LYS A 174 -17.43 -1.10 13.89
C LYS A 174 -18.50 -1.59 12.91
N SER A 175 -19.60 -0.86 12.76
CA SER A 175 -20.69 -1.20 11.84
C SER A 175 -20.29 -1.17 10.36
N LYS A 176 -19.19 -0.49 9.99
CA LYS A 176 -18.80 -0.24 8.59
C LYS A 176 -17.69 -1.14 8.04
N MET A 177 -16.84 -1.73 8.89
CA MET A 177 -15.60 -2.39 8.47
C MET A 177 -15.64 -3.92 8.69
N LYS A 178 -16.49 -4.62 7.94
CA LYS A 178 -16.74 -6.06 8.12
C LYS A 178 -15.58 -6.98 7.71
N ASN A 179 -14.71 -6.50 6.81
CA ASN A 179 -13.62 -7.31 6.25
C ASN A 179 -12.29 -7.10 6.98
N LEU A 180 -12.20 -6.09 7.85
CA LEU A 180 -10.95 -5.68 8.47
C LEU A 180 -10.52 -6.70 9.52
N LYS A 181 -9.30 -7.21 9.40
CA LYS A 181 -8.71 -8.26 10.25
C LYS A 181 -7.58 -7.72 11.10
N ASN A 182 -6.79 -6.76 10.58
CA ASN A 182 -5.64 -6.20 11.26
C ASN A 182 -5.58 -4.68 11.08
N ILE A 183 -5.28 -3.96 12.15
CA ILE A 183 -4.95 -2.53 12.16
C ILE A 183 -3.66 -2.38 12.96
N TYR A 184 -2.61 -1.89 12.32
CA TYR A 184 -1.31 -1.68 12.96
C TYR A 184 -1.18 -0.21 13.36
N LEU A 185 -0.92 0.03 14.65
CA LEU A 185 -0.92 1.34 15.31
C LEU A 185 0.35 1.56 16.16
N ASN A 186 1.40 0.76 15.93
CA ASN A 186 2.69 0.90 16.62
C ASN A 186 3.23 2.32 16.44
N ASP A 187 4.06 2.77 17.37
CA ASP A 187 4.82 4.03 17.23
C ASP A 187 3.95 5.26 16.91
N ASN A 188 2.76 5.29 17.52
CA ASN A 188 1.88 6.46 17.58
C ASN A 188 1.96 7.14 18.96
N LEU A 189 1.15 8.17 19.19
CA LEU A 189 1.14 8.95 20.43
C LEU A 189 0.04 8.51 21.42
N PHE A 190 -0.32 7.23 21.42
CA PHE A 190 -1.24 6.66 22.39
C PHE A 190 -0.56 6.53 23.76
N VAL A 191 -1.21 6.99 24.83
CA VAL A 191 -0.74 6.67 26.18
C VAL A 191 -1.26 5.29 26.60
N PRO A 192 -0.66 4.62 27.62
CA PRO A 192 -1.08 3.26 28.02
C PRO A 192 -2.58 3.12 28.28
N SER A 193 -3.22 4.12 28.88
CA SER A 193 -4.67 4.11 29.11
C SER A 193 -5.51 4.15 27.82
N ASP A 194 -5.00 4.78 26.75
CA ASP A 194 -5.66 4.71 25.44
C ASP A 194 -5.53 3.31 24.85
N ILE A 195 -4.35 2.70 24.93
CA ILE A 195 -4.11 1.34 24.44
C ILE A 195 -5.03 0.33 25.16
N ASP A 196 -5.16 0.43 26.49
CA ASP A 196 -6.05 -0.43 27.27
C ASP A 196 -7.52 -0.24 26.86
N ARG A 197 -7.98 1.01 26.70
CA ARG A 197 -9.32 1.33 26.20
C ARG A 197 -9.55 0.72 24.81
N LEU A 198 -8.60 0.92 23.90
CA LEU A 198 -8.69 0.47 22.51
C LEU A 198 -8.66 -1.06 22.41
N ASN A 199 -7.81 -1.73 23.18
CA ASN A 199 -7.77 -3.20 23.25
C ASN A 199 -9.06 -3.76 23.85
N SER A 200 -9.62 -3.14 24.89
CA SER A 200 -10.93 -3.53 25.44
C SER A 200 -12.04 -3.38 24.41
N GLN A 201 -12.01 -2.29 23.62
CA GLN A 201 -13.02 -2.01 22.62
C GLN A 201 -12.87 -2.88 21.36
N TYR A 202 -11.67 -3.11 20.85
CA TYR A 202 -11.43 -3.67 19.52
C TYR A 202 -10.69 -5.02 19.54
N GLY A 203 -10.14 -5.43 20.67
CA GLY A 203 -9.53 -6.74 20.88
C GLY A 203 -8.42 -7.05 19.88
N THR A 204 -8.45 -8.27 19.34
CA THR A 204 -7.44 -8.79 18.39
C THR A 204 -7.48 -8.14 17.02
N LEU A 205 -8.26 -7.08 16.81
CA LEU A 205 -8.20 -6.29 15.58
C LEU A 205 -6.98 -5.38 15.54
N LEU A 206 -6.53 -4.88 16.70
CA LEU A 206 -5.44 -3.91 16.80
C LEU A 206 -4.10 -4.60 17.08
N ARG A 207 -3.02 -3.99 16.57
CA ARG A 207 -1.62 -4.34 16.84
C ARG A 207 -0.92 -3.06 17.27
N PHE A 208 -0.34 -3.08 18.46
CA PHE A 208 0.45 -2.01 19.08
C PHE A 208 1.82 -2.56 19.46
#